data_AF-A0A497GPL1-F1
#
_entry.id   AF-A0A497GPL1-F1
#
_cell.length_a   1.000
_cell.length_b   1.000
_cell.length_c   1.000
_cell.angle_alpha   90.00
_cell.angle_beta   90.00
_cell.angle_gamma   90.00
#
_symmetry.space_group_name_H-M   'P 1'
#
loop_
_entity.id
_entity.type
_entity.pdbx_description
1 polymer ?
#
loop_
_entity_poly.entity_id
_entity_poly.type
_entity_poly.pdbx_seq_one_letter_code
_entity_poly.pdbx_strand_id
1 'polypeptide(L)'
;MSSIMPMELTIDFTAGFLVFMTTLSLCLSWLITSLGIPAPTILEPRAYAYPAQLTVYRDDGELVVDCVESLVVEVIVMCFENDDSYTVIKGRTPPRLKLHDFVVAFAGSCIKAYGSPPPNPQGYVTPHGFLFKAYIENGRIVALMPVEVGRFCAWS
;
A
#
# COMPACT_ATOMS: atom_id res chain seq x y z
N MET A 1 -2.80 2.24 -69.71
CA MET A 1 -3.26 1.03 -69.01
C MET A 1 -2.01 0.27 -68.58
N SER A 2 -1.55 0.49 -67.35
CA SER A 2 -0.33 -0.13 -66.83
C SER A 2 -0.64 -1.58 -66.45
N SER A 3 -0.01 -2.53 -67.15
CA SER A 3 -0.11 -3.96 -66.86
C SER A 3 0.91 -4.28 -65.76
N ILE A 4 0.43 -4.44 -64.52
CA ILE A 4 1.25 -4.89 -63.40
C ILE A 4 1.72 -6.32 -63.73
N MET A 5 3.03 -6.57 -63.70
CA MET A 5 3.56 -7.90 -64.02
C MET A 5 3.18 -8.90 -62.92
N PRO A 6 2.84 -10.16 -63.24
CA PRO A 6 2.36 -11.15 -62.27
C PRO A 6 3.35 -11.42 -61.12
N MET A 7 4.65 -11.21 -61.37
CA MET A 7 5.70 -11.34 -60.36
C MET A 7 5.65 -10.22 -59.31
N GLU A 8 5.31 -8.98 -59.69
CA GLU A 8 5.21 -7.82 -58.79
C GLU A 8 4.02 -7.98 -57.84
N LEU A 9 2.87 -8.42 -58.36
CA LEU A 9 1.69 -8.77 -57.54
C LEU A 9 2.00 -9.87 -56.53
N THR A 10 2.79 -10.88 -56.92
CA THR A 10 3.20 -11.98 -56.04
C THR A 10 4.12 -11.47 -54.93
N ILE A 11 5.05 -10.57 -55.24
CA ILE A 11 5.96 -9.95 -54.27
C ILE A 11 5.19 -9.07 -53.28
N ASP A 12 4.29 -8.22 -53.77
CA ASP A 12 3.48 -7.33 -52.94
C ASP A 12 2.55 -8.11 -51.99
N PHE A 13 1.92 -9.17 -52.50
CA PHE A 13 1.09 -10.07 -51.69
C PHE A 13 1.92 -10.80 -50.63
N THR A 14 3.10 -11.30 -51.00
CA THR A 14 3.98 -12.02 -50.07
C THR A 14 4.52 -11.09 -48.98
N ALA A 15 4.90 -9.86 -49.34
CA ALA A 15 5.34 -8.84 -48.41
C ALA A 15 4.22 -8.45 -47.43
N GLY A 16 3.01 -8.19 -47.93
CA GLY A 16 1.85 -7.88 -47.10
C GLY A 16 1.48 -9.02 -46.16
N PHE A 17 1.51 -10.26 -46.66
CA PHE A 17 1.25 -11.46 -45.86
C PHE A 17 2.28 -11.64 -44.74
N LEU A 18 3.57 -11.42 -45.02
CA LEU A 18 4.63 -11.48 -44.00
C LEU A 18 4.47 -10.41 -42.92
N VAL A 19 4.15 -9.18 -43.30
CA VAL A 19 3.88 -8.09 -42.34
C VAL A 19 2.65 -8.43 -41.48
N PHE A 20 1.60 -8.97 -42.09
CA PHE A 20 0.39 -9.38 -41.36
C PHE A 20 0.68 -10.52 -40.37
N MET A 21 1.37 -11.57 -40.81
CA MET A 21 1.68 -12.71 -39.95
C MET A 21 2.65 -12.35 -38.82
N THR A 22 3.62 -11.47 -39.06
CA THR A 22 4.56 -11.01 -38.02
C THR A 22 3.86 -10.14 -36.98
N THR A 23 3.01 -9.21 -37.39
CA THR A 23 2.21 -8.38 -36.47
C THR A 23 1.22 -9.21 -35.66
N LEU A 24 0.53 -10.16 -36.29
CA LEU A 24 -0.38 -11.09 -35.60
C LEU A 24 0.36 -11.93 -34.55
N SER A 25 1.52 -12.48 -34.89
CA SER A 25 2.36 -13.25 -33.96
C SER A 25 2.81 -12.41 -32.75
N LEU A 26 3.22 -11.16 -32.98
CA LEU A 26 3.62 -10.25 -31.91
C LEU A 26 2.46 -9.94 -30.97
N CYS A 27 1.28 -9.63 -31.52
CA CYS A 27 0.07 -9.38 -30.76
C CYS A 27 -0.36 -10.59 -29.93
N LEU A 28 -0.33 -11.80 -30.51
CA LEU A 28 -0.66 -13.03 -29.80
C LEU A 28 0.35 -13.32 -28.70
N SER A 29 1.65 -13.12 -28.96
CA SER A 29 2.71 -13.30 -27.95
C SER A 29 2.53 -12.33 -26.78
N TRP A 30 2.20 -11.07 -27.06
CA TRP A 30 1.86 -10.08 -26.03
C TRP A 30 0.60 -10.45 -25.25
N LEU A 31 -0.43 -10.93 -25.93
CA LEU A 31 -1.68 -11.35 -25.30
C LEU A 31 -1.49 -12.57 -24.41
N ILE A 32 -0.71 -13.56 -24.85
CA ILE A 32 -0.34 -14.74 -24.05
C ILE A 32 0.53 -14.33 -22.86
N THR A 33 1.47 -13.40 -23.03
CA THR A 33 2.29 -12.89 -21.93
C THR A 33 1.43 -12.12 -20.93
N SER A 34 0.48 -11.31 -21.39
CA SER A 34 -0.46 -10.56 -20.57
C SER A 34 -1.43 -11.45 -19.79
N LEU A 35 -1.92 -12.54 -20.40
CA LEU A 35 -2.82 -13.50 -19.76
C LEU A 35 -2.10 -14.59 -18.94
N GLY A 36 -0.84 -14.88 -19.27
CA GLY A 36 -0.03 -15.95 -18.69
C GLY A 36 0.83 -15.49 -17.53
N ILE A 37 1.06 -14.18 -17.37
CA ILE A 37 1.48 -13.64 -16.09
C ILE A 37 0.24 -13.74 -15.19
N PRO A 38 0.22 -14.63 -14.17
CA PRO A 38 -0.87 -14.61 -13.21
C PRO A 38 -0.95 -13.16 -12.71
N ALA A 39 -2.11 -12.52 -12.86
CA ALA A 39 -2.38 -11.22 -12.25
C ALA A 39 -1.77 -11.29 -10.86
N PRO A 40 -0.81 -10.41 -10.51
CA PRO A 40 0.03 -10.57 -9.33
C PRO A 40 -0.93 -10.94 -8.25
N THR A 41 -0.89 -12.21 -7.83
CA THR A 41 -1.97 -12.81 -7.03
C THR A 41 -2.20 -11.75 -6.01
N ILE A 42 -3.39 -11.13 -6.04
CA ILE A 42 -3.72 -10.12 -5.06
C ILE A 42 -3.32 -10.86 -3.80
N LEU A 43 -2.25 -10.37 -3.16
CA LEU A 43 -1.97 -10.73 -1.80
C LEU A 43 -3.23 -10.16 -1.20
N GLU A 44 -4.29 -10.97 -1.17
CA GLU A 44 -5.46 -10.74 -0.38
C GLU A 44 -4.77 -10.63 0.93
N PRO A 45 -4.59 -9.40 1.46
CA PRO A 45 -4.16 -9.31 2.82
C PRO A 45 -5.35 -9.99 3.45
N ARG A 46 -5.17 -11.24 3.91
CA ARG A 46 -6.11 -11.82 4.84
C ARG A 46 -5.91 -10.99 6.10
N ALA A 47 -6.36 -9.74 6.07
CA ALA A 47 -6.51 -8.82 7.17
C ALA A 47 -7.43 -9.43 8.24
N TYR A 48 -8.11 -10.53 7.89
CA TYR A 48 -8.90 -11.38 8.75
C TYR A 48 -8.20 -12.65 9.27
N ALA A 49 -7.07 -13.11 8.70
CA ALA A 49 -6.49 -14.39 9.12
C ALA A 49 -5.65 -14.30 10.39
N TYR A 50 -5.08 -13.12 10.68
CA TYR A 50 -4.44 -12.87 11.96
C TYR A 50 -4.73 -11.42 12.35
N PRO A 51 -5.66 -11.16 13.29
CA PRO A 51 -5.68 -9.88 13.97
C PRO A 51 -4.40 -9.82 14.81
N ALA A 52 -3.28 -9.45 14.19
CA ALA A 52 -2.01 -9.23 14.87
C ALA A 52 -2.25 -8.12 15.90
N GLN A 53 -2.26 -8.49 17.17
CA GLN A 53 -2.54 -7.55 18.23
C GLN A 53 -1.27 -6.74 18.48
N LEU A 54 -1.33 -5.44 18.23
CA LEU A 54 -0.21 -4.56 18.54
C LEU A 54 -0.20 -4.21 20.02
N THR A 55 1.00 -4.27 20.60
CA THR A 55 1.32 -3.68 21.90
C THR A 55 2.35 -2.59 21.71
N VAL A 56 2.25 -1.54 22.53
CA VAL A 56 3.23 -0.45 22.55
C VAL A 56 3.64 -0.26 24.00
N TYR A 57 4.93 -0.34 24.26
CA TYR A 57 5.48 -0.21 25.62
C TYR A 57 6.81 0.54 25.59
N ARG A 58 7.23 1.02 26.75
CA ARG A 58 8.51 1.68 26.93
C ARG A 58 9.56 0.66 27.39
N ASP A 59 10.70 0.66 26.73
CA ASP A 59 11.85 -0.20 27.04
C ASP A 59 13.13 0.64 26.95
N ASP A 60 13.94 0.68 28.01
CA ASP A 60 15.24 1.40 28.07
C ASP A 60 15.26 2.84 27.50
N GLY A 61 14.16 3.58 27.67
CA GLY A 61 14.05 4.96 27.16
C GLY A 61 13.70 5.07 25.67
N GLU A 62 13.26 3.97 25.07
CA GLU A 62 12.69 3.91 23.73
C GLU A 62 11.23 3.44 23.79
N LEU A 63 10.47 3.73 22.74
CA LEU A 63 9.14 3.16 22.53
C LEU A 63 9.26 1.97 21.59
N VAL A 64 8.79 0.82 22.04
CA VAL A 64 8.79 -0.41 21.26
C VAL A 64 7.36 -0.71 20.84
N VAL A 65 7.14 -0.85 19.54
CA VAL A 65 5.88 -1.37 18.99
C VAL A 65 6.09 -2.84 18.71
N ASP A 66 5.37 -3.73 19.37
CA ASP A 66 5.53 -5.16 19.16
C ASP A 66 4.19 -5.82 18.82
N CYS A 67 4.28 -7.03 18.29
CA CYS A 67 3.14 -7.90 18.04
C CYS A 67 3.01 -8.87 19.22
N VAL A 68 1.85 -8.92 19.86
CA VAL A 68 1.61 -9.81 21.03
C VAL A 68 1.86 -11.27 20.66
N GLU A 69 1.56 -11.66 19.42
CA GLU A 69 1.80 -12.99 18.88
C GLU A 69 3.28 -13.27 18.53
N SER A 70 4.19 -12.32 18.80
CA SER A 70 5.62 -12.39 18.43
C SER A 70 5.86 -12.59 16.92
N LEU A 71 4.91 -12.16 16.09
CA LEU A 71 5.01 -12.19 14.64
C LEU A 71 5.68 -10.91 14.13
N VAL A 72 6.49 -11.06 13.07
CA VAL A 72 7.04 -9.93 12.34
C VAL A 72 5.99 -9.42 11.36
N VAL A 73 5.35 -8.30 11.68
CA VAL A 73 4.32 -7.64 10.86
C VAL A 73 4.79 -6.26 10.42
N GLU A 74 4.36 -5.83 9.24
CA GLU A 74 4.60 -4.47 8.78
C GLU A 74 3.77 -3.50 9.62
N VAL A 75 4.43 -2.49 10.17
CA VAL A 75 3.82 -1.46 11.01
C VAL A 75 4.08 -0.09 10.45
N ILE A 76 3.06 0.75 10.51
CA ILE A 76 3.15 2.18 10.28
C ILE A 76 2.87 2.86 11.61
N VAL A 77 3.82 3.64 12.11
CA VAL A 77 3.69 4.34 13.38
C VAL A 77 3.69 5.83 13.11
N MET A 78 2.68 6.51 13.63
CA MET A 78 2.60 7.95 13.67
C MET A 78 3.08 8.44 15.02
N CYS A 79 4.04 9.34 15.00
CA CYS A 79 4.54 10.01 16.18
C CYS A 79 4.08 11.46 16.15
N PHE A 80 3.24 11.84 17.10
CA PHE A 80 2.77 13.21 17.26
C PHE A 80 3.72 13.97 18.17
N GLU A 81 4.05 15.17 17.73
CA GLU A 81 4.78 16.16 18.52
C GLU A 81 3.81 17.20 19.09
N ASN A 82 4.26 17.97 20.08
CA ASN A 82 3.44 18.99 20.74
C ASN A 82 3.06 20.18 19.83
N ASP A 83 3.74 20.34 18.70
CA ASP A 83 3.54 21.45 17.75
C ASP A 83 2.52 21.13 16.64
N ASP A 84 1.55 20.24 16.90
CA ASP A 84 0.59 19.69 15.92
C ASP A 84 1.22 19.00 14.69
N SER A 85 2.56 18.86 14.68
CA SER A 85 3.27 18.12 13.66
C SER A 85 3.27 16.63 13.96
N TYR A 86 3.33 15.80 12.92
CA TYR A 86 3.49 14.37 13.08
C TYR A 86 4.52 13.82 12.09
N THR A 87 5.23 12.79 12.53
CA THR A 87 6.13 12.02 11.67
C THR A 87 5.56 10.62 11.48
N VAL A 88 5.79 10.06 10.29
CA VAL A 88 5.32 8.72 9.93
C VAL A 88 6.53 7.82 9.72
N ILE A 89 6.61 6.77 10.52
CA ILE A 89 7.69 5.79 10.48
C ILE A 89 7.10 4.47 9.99
N LYS A 90 7.68 3.92 8.93
CA LYS A 90 7.30 2.61 8.39
C LYS A 90 8.39 1.61 8.72
N GLY A 91 8.02 0.43 9.20
CA GLY A 91 8.96 -0.60 9.61
C GLY A 91 8.29 -1.96 9.81
N ARG A 92 9.00 -2.88 10.46
CA ARG A 92 8.49 -4.19 10.85
C ARG A 92 8.65 -4.39 12.36
N THR A 93 7.73 -5.09 13.00
CA THR A 93 7.80 -5.37 14.43
C THR A 93 9.05 -6.19 14.80
N PRO A 94 9.75 -5.86 15.90
CA PRO A 94 9.53 -4.69 16.75
C PRO A 94 10.37 -3.46 16.33
N PRO A 95 9.81 -2.35 15.76
CA PRO A 95 10.58 -1.14 15.61
C PRO A 95 10.82 -0.50 16.98
N ARG A 96 12.03 0.05 17.14
CA ARG A 96 12.41 0.89 18.26
C ARG A 96 12.34 2.35 17.84
N LEU A 97 11.55 3.12 18.57
CA LEU A 97 11.26 4.51 18.30
C LEU A 97 11.80 5.38 19.43
N LYS A 98 12.13 6.62 19.12
CA LYS A 98 12.41 7.62 20.15
C LYS A 98 11.16 7.86 20.99
N LEU A 99 11.34 8.43 22.19
CA LEU A 99 10.21 8.83 23.02
C LEU A 99 9.45 9.96 22.33
N HIS A 100 8.14 9.74 22.16
CA HIS A 100 7.18 10.76 21.73
C HIS A 100 6.03 10.78 22.73
N ASP A 101 5.41 11.94 22.90
CA ASP A 101 4.34 12.15 23.89
C ASP A 101 3.07 11.39 23.51
N PHE A 102 2.83 11.23 22.21
CA PHE A 102 1.71 10.45 21.69
C PHE A 102 2.08 9.71 20.41
N VAL A 103 1.76 8.42 20.34
CA VAL A 103 2.00 7.58 19.16
C VAL A 103 0.77 6.75 18.81
N VAL A 104 0.58 6.51 17.52
CA VAL A 104 -0.46 5.62 16.99
C VAL A 104 0.18 4.65 16.00
N ALA A 105 0.15 3.35 16.33
CA ALA A 105 0.66 2.28 15.50
C ALA A 105 -0.47 1.56 14.75
N PHE A 106 -0.21 1.26 13.48
CA PHE A 106 -1.11 0.59 12.56
C PHE A 106 -0.44 -0.66 12.00
N ALA A 107 -1.11 -1.81 12.05
CA ALA A 107 -0.75 -3.03 11.34
C ALA A 107 -2.00 -3.62 10.70
N GLY A 108 -2.17 -3.42 9.39
CA GLY A 108 -3.39 -3.80 8.69
C GLY A 108 -4.63 -3.11 9.31
N SER A 109 -5.52 -3.90 9.91
CA SER A 109 -6.74 -3.44 10.59
C SER A 109 -6.55 -3.15 12.09
N CYS A 110 -5.41 -3.52 12.69
CA CYS A 110 -5.14 -3.28 14.10
C CYS A 110 -4.58 -1.87 14.31
N ILE A 111 -5.17 -1.14 15.27
CA ILE A 111 -4.74 0.21 15.67
C ILE A 111 -4.45 0.20 17.16
N LYS A 112 -3.28 0.71 17.56
CA LYS A 112 -2.91 0.88 18.96
C LYS A 112 -2.35 2.27 19.19
N ALA A 113 -2.91 2.98 20.17
CA ALA A 113 -2.38 4.26 20.61
C ALA A 113 -1.68 4.14 21.97
N TYR A 114 -0.66 4.95 22.18
CA TYR A 114 0.10 5.02 23.42
C TYR A 114 0.51 6.48 23.69
N GLY A 115 0.44 6.88 24.96
CA GLY A 115 0.79 8.23 25.41
C GLY A 115 -0.43 9.15 25.63
N SER A 116 -0.16 10.44 25.77
CA SER A 116 -1.14 11.48 26.08
C SER A 116 -1.55 12.21 24.81
N PRO A 117 -2.79 12.07 24.32
CA PRO A 117 -3.17 12.65 23.04
C PRO A 117 -3.19 14.19 23.10
N PRO A 118 -2.76 14.88 22.03
CA PRO A 118 -3.00 16.32 21.87
C PRO A 118 -4.52 16.62 21.75
N PRO A 119 -4.96 17.88 21.86
CA PRO A 119 -6.38 18.25 21.94
C PRO A 119 -7.23 17.81 20.74
N ASN A 120 -6.62 17.67 19.56
CA ASN A 120 -7.30 17.26 18.33
C ASN A 120 -6.31 16.54 17.40
N PRO A 121 -5.90 15.29 17.72
CA PRO A 121 -4.94 14.55 16.92
C PRO A 121 -5.61 14.19 15.60
N GLN A 122 -5.19 14.88 14.55
CA GLN A 122 -5.54 14.56 13.18
C GLN A 122 -4.25 14.22 12.46
N GLY A 123 -4.25 13.09 11.78
CA GLY A 123 -3.14 12.73 10.93
C GLY A 123 -3.60 11.85 9.80
N TYR A 124 -2.81 11.88 8.74
CA TYR A 124 -3.07 11.15 7.52
C TYR A 124 -2.01 10.06 7.37
N VAL A 125 -2.45 8.81 7.18
CA VAL A 125 -1.56 7.66 7.00
C VAL A 125 -1.84 7.01 5.67
N THR A 126 -0.89 7.03 4.74
CA THR A 126 -1.08 6.33 3.46
C THR A 126 0.14 5.58 2.94
N PRO A 127 -0.15 4.42 2.32
CA PRO A 127 -0.47 4.41 0.88
C PRO A 127 -1.96 4.35 0.49
N HIS A 128 -2.87 3.98 1.40
CA HIS A 128 -4.27 3.59 1.04
C HIS A 128 -5.39 4.61 1.30
N GLY A 129 -5.09 5.86 1.65
CA GLY A 129 -6.10 6.91 1.88
C GLY A 129 -6.76 6.93 3.27
N PHE A 130 -6.12 6.49 4.35
CA PHE A 130 -6.74 6.54 5.69
C PHE A 130 -6.49 7.86 6.39
N LEU A 131 -7.56 8.61 6.61
CA LEU A 131 -7.60 9.71 7.57
C LEU A 131 -8.12 9.13 8.87
N PHE A 132 -7.36 9.21 9.96
CA PHE A 132 -7.89 8.81 11.26
C PHE A 132 -8.35 10.05 12.01
N LYS A 133 -9.48 9.93 12.71
CA LYS A 133 -9.96 10.94 13.65
C LYS A 133 -10.04 10.29 15.03
N ALA A 134 -9.27 10.84 15.97
CA ALA A 134 -9.36 10.44 17.37
C ALA A 134 -10.50 11.18 18.06
N TYR A 135 -11.38 10.43 18.72
CA TYR A 135 -12.39 10.97 19.61
C TYR A 135 -11.85 10.92 21.04
N ILE A 136 -11.63 12.11 21.60
CA ILE A 136 -11.11 12.29 22.96
C ILE A 136 -12.27 12.70 23.86
N GLU A 137 -12.46 11.94 24.94
CA GLU A 137 -13.39 12.28 26.01
C GLU A 137 -12.62 12.25 27.32
N ASN A 138 -12.68 13.34 28.09
CA ASN A 138 -11.97 13.47 29.38
C ASN A 138 -10.44 13.19 29.31
N GLY A 139 -9.78 13.62 28.23
CA GLY A 139 -8.34 13.43 28.03
C GLY A 139 -7.92 11.99 27.71
N ARG A 140 -8.87 11.08 27.48
CA ARG A 140 -8.63 9.71 27.04
C ARG A 140 -9.20 9.48 25.65
N ILE A 141 -8.54 8.62 24.88
CA ILE A 141 -9.03 8.22 23.56
C ILE A 141 -10.14 7.19 23.76
N VAL A 142 -11.35 7.57 23.39
CA VAL A 142 -12.53 6.70 23.48
C VAL A 142 -12.69 5.89 22.20
N ALA A 143 -12.37 6.48 21.05
CA ALA A 143 -12.41 5.80 19.76
C ALA A 143 -11.38 6.39 18.79
N LEU A 144 -10.78 5.50 18.00
CA LEU A 144 -10.05 5.86 16.79
C LEU A 144 -10.89 5.37 15.63
N MET A 145 -11.51 6.30 14.90
CA MET A 145 -12.27 5.96 13.70
C MET A 145 -11.39 6.20 12.48
N PRO A 146 -10.97 5.14 11.77
CA PRO A 146 -10.42 5.29 10.43
C PRO A 146 -11.56 5.73 9.51
N VAL A 147 -11.42 6.91 8.90
CA VAL A 147 -12.25 7.36 7.79
C VAL A 147 -11.48 7.07 6.52
N GLU A 148 -11.95 6.08 5.76
CA GLU A 148 -11.39 5.76 4.46
C GLU A 148 -11.79 6.86 3.46
N VAL A 149 -10.82 7.65 3.00
CA VAL A 149 -11.11 8.82 2.12
C VAL A 149 -11.08 8.45 0.64
N GLY A 150 -10.81 7.18 0.29
CA GLY A 150 -11.02 6.62 -1.06
C GLY A 150 -10.27 7.31 -2.21
N ARG A 151 -9.33 8.23 -1.95
CA ARG A 151 -8.51 8.86 -3.01
C ARG A 151 -7.22 8.08 -3.20
N PHE A 152 -7.28 7.09 -4.09
CA PHE A 152 -6.11 6.45 -4.68
C PHE A 152 -5.37 7.47 -5.56
N CYS A 153 -4.37 8.16 -5.01
CA CYS A 153 -3.38 8.82 -5.86
C CYS A 153 -2.37 7.76 -6.29
N ALA A 154 -2.65 7.10 -7.42
CA ALA A 154 -1.63 6.39 -8.18
C ALA A 154 -0.61 7.44 -8.64
N TRP A 155 0.52 7.53 -7.96
CA TRP A 155 1.69 8.19 -8.53
C TRP A 155 2.35 7.17 -9.46
N SER A 156 2.21 7.44 -10.76
CA SER A 156 2.92 6.80 -11.86
C SER A 156 4.40 7.15 -11.86
#